data_AF-A0A7J6I0U7-F1
#
_entry.id   AF-A0A7J6I0U7-F1
#
_cell.length_a   1.000
_cell.length_b   1.000
_cell.length_c   1.000
_cell.angle_alpha   90.00
_cell.angle_beta   90.00
_cell.angle_gamma   90.00
#
_symmetry.space_group_name_H-M   'P 1'
#
loop_
_entity.id
_entity.type
_entity.pdbx_description
1 polymer ?
#
loop_
_entity_poly.entity_id
_entity_poly.type
_entity_poly.pdbx_seq_one_letter_code
_entity_poly.pdbx_strand_id
1 'polypeptide(L)'
;MAHEAFRRFSMRTNLLNVFSETDAAPAGCVVSVVNENISVYLDLRGSLSAEAEREKLVKKMEEVQKQKEKLWKKMNASGYKDKVPAKIQEDNEAKLKSLEQEFSALALASEHIKET
;
A
#
# COMPACT_ATOMS: atom_id res chain seq x y z
N MET A 1 29.62 -1.93 -27.98
CA MET A 1 29.74 -2.74 -26.74
C MET A 1 28.81 -2.13 -25.72
N ALA A 2 27.98 -2.97 -25.07
CA ALA A 2 26.76 -2.56 -24.40
C ALA A 2 27.00 -1.59 -23.22
N HIS A 3 26.22 -0.51 -23.20
CA HIS A 3 26.12 0.40 -22.09
C HIS A 3 25.34 -0.33 -20.99
N GLU A 4 26.00 -0.68 -19.89
CA GLU A 4 25.35 -1.33 -18.76
C GLU A 4 24.36 -0.34 -18.14
N ALA A 5 23.07 -0.66 -18.22
CA ALA A 5 22.02 0.19 -17.68
C ALA A 5 22.16 0.22 -16.15
N PHE A 6 22.39 1.40 -15.58
CA PHE A 6 22.35 1.61 -14.14
C PHE A 6 20.94 1.29 -13.63
N ARG A 7 20.74 0.07 -13.14
CA ARG A 7 19.48 -0.36 -12.54
C ARG A 7 19.33 0.37 -11.21
N ARG A 8 18.52 1.41 -11.18
CA ARG A 8 18.19 2.14 -9.96
C ARG A 8 17.36 1.24 -9.06
N PHE A 9 17.97 0.72 -7.99
CA PHE A 9 17.29 -0.06 -6.96
C PHE A 9 16.83 0.87 -5.84
N SER A 10 15.52 0.92 -5.58
CA SER A 10 14.92 1.69 -4.49
C SER A 10 14.18 0.74 -3.57
N MET A 11 14.69 0.55 -2.36
CA MET A 11 14.08 -0.29 -1.35
C MET A 11 13.85 0.51 -0.07
N ARG A 12 12.68 0.32 0.53
CA ARG A 12 12.37 0.85 1.86
C ARG A 12 12.53 -0.28 2.87
N THR A 13 13.48 -0.14 3.78
CA THR A 13 13.59 -1.01 4.96
C THR A 13 13.29 -0.21 6.21
N ASN A 14 12.67 -0.86 7.19
CA ASN A 14 12.44 -0.29 8.52
C ASN A 14 13.55 -0.67 9.51
N LEU A 15 14.47 -1.56 9.13
CA LEU A 15 15.56 -2.04 9.97
C LEU A 15 16.86 -2.16 9.15
N LEU A 16 17.93 -1.58 9.67
CA LEU A 16 19.28 -1.72 9.13
C LEU A 16 20.17 -2.30 10.23
N ASN A 17 20.76 -3.46 9.96
CA ASN A 17 21.74 -4.10 10.83
C ASN A 17 23.13 -3.92 10.23
N VAL A 18 24.08 -3.48 11.05
CA VAL A 18 25.50 -3.33 10.65
C VAL A 18 26.28 -4.46 11.30
N PHE A 19 27.05 -5.16 10.47
CA PHE A 19 27.88 -6.28 10.87
C PHE A 19 29.36 -5.91 10.71
N SER A 20 30.19 -6.47 11.57
CA SER A 20 31.65 -6.44 11.46
C SER A 20 32.15 -7.50 10.48
N GLU A 21 33.41 -7.39 10.07
CA GLU A 21 34.09 -8.37 9.20
C GLU A 21 34.16 -9.79 9.79
N THR A 22 34.08 -9.92 11.12
CA THR A 22 34.12 -11.22 11.82
C THR A 22 32.75 -11.87 11.95
N ASP A 23 31.67 -11.14 11.67
CA ASP A 23 30.32 -11.67 11.76
C ASP A 23 30.02 -12.59 10.58
N ALA A 24 29.33 -13.70 10.86
CA ALA A 24 28.91 -14.62 9.81
C ALA A 24 27.87 -13.96 8.90
N ALA A 25 27.94 -14.26 7.60
CA ALA A 25 26.96 -13.79 6.63
C ALA A 25 25.53 -14.21 7.05
N PRO A 26 24.57 -13.28 7.10
CA PRO A 26 23.19 -13.61 7.45
C PRO A 26 22.61 -14.64 6.47
N ALA A 27 22.17 -15.79 6.99
CA ALA A 27 21.57 -16.83 6.17
C ALA A 27 20.28 -16.33 5.51
N GLY A 28 20.05 -16.71 4.25
CA GLY A 28 18.82 -16.37 3.50
C GLY A 28 18.80 -14.99 2.85
N CYS A 29 19.91 -14.25 2.88
CA CYS A 29 20.05 -12.96 2.21
C CYS A 29 20.67 -13.10 0.82
N VAL A 30 20.28 -12.21 -0.09
CA VAL A 30 21.03 -11.96 -1.33
C VAL A 30 22.18 -11.01 -1.01
N VAL A 31 23.39 -11.32 -1.48
CA VAL A 31 24.58 -10.48 -1.26
C VAL A 31 24.87 -9.63 -2.49
N SER A 32 25.18 -8.35 -2.28
CA SER A 32 25.74 -7.45 -3.28
C SER A 32 27.03 -6.84 -2.75
N VAL A 33 28.13 -7.06 -3.45
CA VAL A 33 29.43 -6.48 -3.10
C VAL A 33 29.50 -5.07 -3.69
N VAL A 34 29.62 -4.07 -2.83
CA VAL A 34 29.73 -2.65 -3.25
C VAL A 34 31.19 -2.34 -3.57
N ASN A 35 32.11 -2.80 -2.72
CA ASN A 35 33.55 -2.73 -2.92
C ASN A 35 34.26 -3.77 -2.01
N GLU A 36 35.59 -3.77 -2.00
CA GLU A 36 36.41 -4.68 -1.19
C GLU A 36 36.13 -4.64 0.33
N ASN A 37 35.55 -3.55 0.84
CA ASN A 37 35.32 -3.32 2.26
C ASN A 37 33.84 -3.37 2.65
N ILE A 38 32.91 -3.39 1.66
CA ILE A 38 31.48 -3.23 1.90
C ILE A 38 30.70 -4.25 1.08
N SER A 39 29.96 -5.11 1.79
CA SER A 39 28.94 -5.99 1.23
C SER A 39 27.58 -5.68 1.85
N VAL A 40 26.54 -5.63 1.01
CA VAL A 40 25.16 -5.42 1.42
C VAL A 40 24.45 -6.77 1.37
N TYR A 41 23.88 -7.18 2.50
CA TYR A 41 23.03 -8.36 2.61
C TYR A 41 21.58 -7.92 2.63
N LEU A 42 20.86 -8.27 1.58
CA LEU A 42 19.44 -8.01 1.46
C LEU A 42 18.65 -9.24 1.89
N ASP A 43 18.01 -9.15 3.04
CA ASP A 43 17.02 -10.13 3.48
C ASP A 43 15.72 -9.97 2.67
N LEU A 44 15.48 -10.88 1.73
CA LEU A 44 14.25 -10.93 0.95
C LEU A 44 13.14 -11.72 1.64
N ARG A 45 13.37 -12.22 2.86
CA ARG A 45 12.32 -12.85 3.65
C ARG A 45 11.42 -11.73 4.18
N GLY A 46 10.40 -11.40 3.41
CA GLY A 46 9.47 -10.31 3.69
C GLY A 46 8.94 -10.37 5.11
N SER A 47 9.24 -9.36 5.93
CA SER A 47 8.80 -9.29 7.33
C SER A 47 7.33 -8.84 7.49
N LEU A 48 6.48 -9.14 6.49
CA LEU A 48 5.02 -9.05 6.50
C LEU A 48 4.54 -10.14 5.55
N SER A 49 3.73 -11.09 6.02
CA SER A 49 3.14 -12.05 5.10
C SER A 49 2.26 -11.29 4.11
N ALA A 50 2.38 -11.60 2.82
CA ALA A 50 1.56 -11.03 1.78
C ALA A 50 0.06 -11.19 2.12
N GLU A 51 -0.28 -12.28 2.80
CA GLU A 51 -1.60 -12.53 3.37
C GLU A 51 -1.99 -11.50 4.44
N ALA A 52 -1.11 -11.17 5.38
CA ALA A 52 -1.40 -10.19 6.43
C ALA A 52 -1.52 -8.76 5.87
N GLU A 53 -0.73 -8.42 4.85
CA GLU A 53 -0.85 -7.13 4.17
C GLU A 53 -2.16 -7.04 3.38
N ARG A 54 -2.51 -8.11 2.65
CA ARG A 54 -3.80 -8.23 1.97
C ARG A 54 -4.97 -8.12 2.96
N GLU A 55 -4.89 -8.80 4.10
CA GLU A 55 -5.95 -8.76 5.11
C GLU A 55 -6.13 -7.34 5.68
N LYS A 56 -5.04 -6.58 5.88
CA LYS A 56 -5.12 -5.17 6.27
C LYS A 56 -5.83 -4.31 5.22
N LEU A 57 -5.53 -4.52 3.94
CA LEU A 57 -6.21 -3.80 2.85
C LEU A 57 -7.68 -4.17 2.76
N VAL A 58 -8.03 -5.45 2.91
CA VAL A 58 -9.43 -5.92 2.94
C VAL A 58 -10.19 -5.25 4.08
N LYS A 59 -9.64 -5.18 5.30
CA LYS A 59 -10.28 -4.50 6.44
C LYS A 59 -10.54 -3.02 6.15
N LYS A 60 -9.59 -2.32 5.54
CA LYS A 60 -9.78 -0.92 5.11
C LYS A 60 -10.88 -0.78 4.05
N MET A 61 -10.91 -1.69 3.07
CA MET A 61 -11.97 -1.71 2.05
C MET A 61 -13.36 -1.90 2.68
N GLU A 62 -13.50 -2.79 3.66
CA GLU A 62 -14.76 -2.98 4.39
C GLU A 62 -15.20 -1.72 5.14
N GLU A 63 -14.28 -1.00 5.77
CA GLU A 63 -14.56 0.26 6.45
C GLU A 63 -15.05 1.34 5.47
N VAL A 64 -14.34 1.53 4.35
CA VAL A 64 -14.72 2.48 3.30
C VAL A 64 -16.08 2.11 2.70
N GLN A 65 -16.32 0.82 2.46
CA GLN A 65 -17.60 0.32 1.94
C GLN A 65 -18.76 0.64 2.90
N LYS A 66 -18.59 0.43 4.21
CA LYS A 66 -19.60 0.83 5.22
C LYS A 66 -19.88 2.33 5.21
N GLN A 67 -18.84 3.16 5.02
CA GLN A 67 -19.01 4.61 4.91
C GLN A 67 -19.80 5.00 3.66
N LYS A 68 -19.49 4.40 2.51
CA LYS A 68 -20.23 4.59 1.25
C LYS A 68 -21.69 4.23 1.40
N GLU A 69 -21.99 3.04 1.94
CA GLU A 69 -23.37 2.58 2.12
C GLU A 69 -24.16 3.50 3.06
N LYS A 70 -23.54 3.94 4.15
CA LYS A 70 -24.17 4.87 5.10
C LYS A 70 -24.49 6.21 4.43
N LEU A 71 -23.56 6.75 3.63
CA LEU A 71 -23.76 8.01 2.92
C LEU A 71 -24.79 7.86 1.81
N TRP A 72 -24.71 6.79 1.01
CA TRP A 72 -25.65 6.50 -0.06
C TRP A 72 -27.08 6.35 0.47
N LYS A 73 -27.30 5.64 1.59
CA LYS A 73 -28.62 5.52 2.23
C LYS A 73 -29.17 6.88 2.67
N LYS A 74 -28.32 7.78 3.19
CA LYS A 74 -28.73 9.14 3.54
C LYS A 74 -29.16 9.94 2.31
N MET A 75 -28.35 9.89 1.25
CA MET A 75 -28.61 10.62 0.00
C MET A 75 -29.84 10.12 -0.76
N ASN A 76 -30.22 8.85 -0.57
CA ASN A 76 -31.40 8.23 -1.18
C ASN A 76 -32.62 8.19 -0.25
N ALA A 77 -32.55 8.82 0.94
CA ALA A 77 -33.70 8.90 1.83
C ALA A 77 -34.81 9.77 1.23
N SER A 78 -36.07 9.41 1.49
CA SER A 78 -37.22 10.17 1.03
C SER A 78 -37.18 11.63 1.52
N GLY A 79 -37.39 12.57 0.60
CA GLY A 79 -37.34 14.01 0.86
C GLY A 79 -35.93 14.58 1.05
N TYR A 80 -34.86 13.80 0.81
CA TYR A 80 -33.48 14.31 0.89
C TYR A 80 -33.26 15.48 -0.08
N LYS A 81 -33.65 15.32 -1.35
CA LYS A 81 -33.45 16.36 -2.38
C LYS A 81 -34.17 17.67 -2.06
N ASP A 82 -35.31 17.61 -1.40
CA ASP A 82 -36.14 18.78 -1.09
C ASP A 82 -35.75 19.44 0.24
N LYS A 83 -35.31 18.65 1.23
CA LYS A 83 -35.03 19.12 2.60
C LYS A 83 -33.57 19.48 2.85
N VAL A 84 -32.65 18.99 2.03
CA VAL A 84 -31.21 19.22 2.22
C VAL A 84 -30.74 20.35 1.31
N PRO A 85 -30.04 21.38 1.81
CA PRO A 85 -29.53 22.46 0.97
C PRO A 85 -28.61 21.97 -0.15
N ALA A 86 -28.67 22.59 -1.32
CA ALA A 86 -27.89 22.21 -2.51
C ALA A 86 -26.39 22.05 -2.20
N LYS A 87 -25.81 22.97 -1.43
CA LYS A 87 -24.40 22.91 -1.04
C LYS A 87 -24.05 21.61 -0.29
N ILE A 88 -24.92 21.15 0.60
CA ILE A 88 -24.72 19.91 1.35
C ILE A 88 -24.93 18.68 0.45
N GLN A 89 -25.81 18.77 -0.55
CA GLN A 89 -25.96 17.71 -1.55
C GLN A 89 -24.69 17.56 -2.38
N GLU A 90 -24.13 18.66 -2.88
CA GLU A 90 -22.85 18.69 -3.61
C GLU A 90 -21.70 18.14 -2.76
N ASP A 91 -21.59 18.57 -1.50
CA ASP A 91 -20.53 18.10 -0.60
C ASP A 91 -20.65 16.58 -0.33
N ASN A 92 -21.88 16.05 -0.21
CA ASN A 92 -22.11 14.61 -0.05
C ASN A 92 -21.78 13.82 -1.33
N GLU A 93 -22.10 14.35 -2.51
CA GLU A 93 -21.71 13.76 -3.80
C GLU A 93 -20.18 13.73 -3.97
N ALA A 94 -19.51 14.84 -3.67
CA ALA A 94 -18.04 14.92 -3.69
C ALA A 94 -17.41 13.92 -2.71
N LYS A 95 -17.98 13.81 -1.51
CA LYS A 95 -17.53 12.83 -0.51
C LYS A 95 -17.74 11.39 -0.97
N LEU A 96 -18.88 11.07 -1.58
CA LEU A 96 -19.14 9.74 -2.11
C LEU A 96 -18.12 9.38 -3.20
N LYS A 97 -17.86 10.30 -4.13
CA LYS A 97 -16.85 10.13 -5.18
C LYS A 97 -15.44 9.91 -4.61
N SER A 98 -15.07 10.66 -3.57
CA SER A 98 -13.77 10.47 -2.89
C SER A 98 -13.66 9.08 -2.27
N LEU A 99 -14.72 8.58 -1.63
CA LEU A 99 -14.74 7.23 -1.04
C LEU A 99 -14.69 6.13 -2.12
N GLU A 100 -15.30 6.36 -3.29
CA GLU A 100 -15.19 5.44 -4.43
C GLU A 100 -13.78 5.35 -4.98
N GLN A 101 -13.09 6.48 -5.11
CA GLN A 101 -11.70 6.54 -5.54
C GLN A 101 -10.76 5.85 -4.54
N GLU A 102 -10.96 6.10 -3.24
CA GLU A 102 -10.19 5.43 -2.19
C GLU A 102 -10.40 3.91 -2.23
N PHE A 103 -11.65 3.44 -2.35
CA PHE A 103 -11.95 2.02 -2.46
C PHE A 103 -11.27 1.38 -3.68
N SER A 104 -11.30 2.05 -4.84
CA SER A 104 -10.66 1.55 -6.05
C SER A 104 -9.13 1.49 -5.91
N ALA A 105 -8.51 2.48 -5.28
CA ALA A 105 -7.07 2.47 -5.01
C ALA A 105 -6.67 1.32 -4.07
N LEU A 106 -7.47 1.06 -3.03
CA LEU A 106 -7.24 -0.05 -2.10
C LEU A 106 -7.42 -1.42 -2.79
N ALA A 107 -8.40 -1.55 -3.69
CA ALA A 107 -8.63 -2.77 -4.47
C ALA A 107 -7.43 -3.08 -5.38
N LEU A 108 -6.95 -2.09 -6.14
CA LEU A 108 -5.75 -2.21 -6.99
C LEU A 108 -4.51 -2.59 -6.16
N ALA A 109 -4.32 -1.95 -5.01
CA ALA A 109 -3.22 -2.28 -4.11
C ALA A 109 -3.29 -3.73 -3.59
N SER A 110 -4.50 -4.24 -3.33
CA SER A 110 -4.71 -5.63 -2.90
C SER A 110 -4.39 -6.65 -4.01
N GLU A 111 -4.68 -6.33 -5.27
CA GLU A 111 -4.37 -7.19 -6.41
C GLU A 111 -2.85 -7.39 -6.57
N HIS A 112 -2.08 -6.30 -6.49
CA HIS A 112 -0.63 -6.33 -6.75
C HIS A 112 0.21 -7.05 -5.68
N ILE A 113 -0.32 -7.36 -4.50
CA ILE A 113 0.42 -8.05 -3.41
C ILE A 113 0.86 -9.49 -3.77
N LYS A 114 0.41 -10.06 -4.92
CA LYS A 114 0.83 -11.39 -5.40
C LYS A 114 1.80 -11.36 -6.59
N GLU A 115 2.02 -10.20 -7.20
CA GLU A 115 2.78 -10.08 -8.46
C GLU A 115 4.25 -9.67 -8.25
N THR A 116 4.69 -9.57 -7.00
CA THR A 116 6.08 -9.28 -6.59
C THR A 116 6.63 -10.38 -5.71
#